data_AF-A0A316WV41-F1
#
_entry.id   AF-A0A316WV41-F1
#
_cell.length_a   1.000
_cell.length_b   1.000
_cell.length_c   1.000
_cell.angle_alpha   90.00
_cell.angle_beta   90.00
_cell.angle_gamma   90.00
#
_symmetry.space_group_name_H-M   'P 1'
#
loop_
_entity.id
_entity.type
_entity.pdbx_description
1 polymer ?
#
loop_
_entity_poly.entity_id
_entity_poly.type
_entity_poly.pdbx_seq_one_letter_code
_entity_poly.pdbx_strand_id
1 'polypeptide(L)'
;MYKLFFILFLSVSLQFNSQINTQLLSNSSWTKVKSNMLDGSRDLSPTSSRFLVWKINGNKICEYSNPWAIETKECTNFKYDKNLIVLSDRLAFQIESLTPDSLIVMQKVDGITFPDKIRKMWFVKTSTLVKNFTDKTTGDSIIINSRNVTPILKKEIISEMMEAYMNKGYTHDINMNGKILIFPKKQEIEVITDFKKQSKDNQAGIDLFKKNLEKNYKMWDITGFEKFEKIIIPYHFSSKTVEGSGSLGFSNKVSDGVDQGIVINIKNKNTSLENFNKGVEAANKKKFDNAIYYFNKAHEDDNTNTDALYNVVSISLALKNVNEACSALKKLNDLEQVNGIKLYKEKCEGN
;
A
#
# COMPACT_ATOMS: atom_id res chain seq x y z
N MET A 1 2.07 66.15 -27.54
CA MET A 1 1.12 65.05 -27.84
C MET A 1 1.88 63.75 -27.81
N TYR A 2 1.62 62.92 -26.80
CA TYR A 2 2.36 61.68 -26.52
C TYR A 2 2.07 60.60 -27.57
N LYS A 3 3.13 60.03 -28.16
CA LYS A 3 3.07 58.78 -28.93
C LYS A 3 3.06 57.62 -27.94
N LEU A 4 1.92 56.95 -27.81
CA LEU A 4 1.80 55.68 -27.08
C LEU A 4 2.32 54.54 -27.97
N PHE A 5 3.41 53.91 -27.54
CA PHE A 5 3.85 52.61 -28.05
C PHE A 5 3.02 51.52 -27.36
N PHE A 6 2.20 50.79 -28.13
CA PHE A 6 1.58 49.56 -27.67
C PHE A 6 2.58 48.41 -27.85
N ILE A 7 3.24 48.00 -26.77
CA ILE A 7 4.00 46.75 -26.74
C ILE A 7 3.00 45.63 -26.47
N LEU A 8 2.64 44.89 -27.52
CA LEU A 8 1.90 43.63 -27.40
C LEU A 8 2.84 42.60 -26.75
N PHE A 9 2.67 42.34 -25.45
CA PHE A 9 3.22 41.14 -24.83
C PHE A 9 2.44 39.93 -25.36
N LEU A 10 2.93 39.35 -26.45
CA LEU A 10 2.58 38.00 -26.86
C LEU A 10 3.15 37.05 -25.80
N SER A 11 2.38 36.79 -24.75
CA SER A 11 2.57 35.65 -23.87
C SER A 11 2.21 34.38 -24.65
N VAL A 12 3.08 34.00 -25.58
CA VAL A 12 3.11 32.62 -26.08
C VAL A 12 3.52 31.79 -24.87
N SER A 13 2.54 31.18 -24.21
CA SER A 13 2.78 30.12 -23.25
C SER A 13 3.40 28.96 -24.02
N LEU A 14 4.72 29.00 -24.18
CA LEU A 14 5.52 27.86 -24.57
C LEU A 14 5.26 26.80 -23.49
N GLN A 15 4.37 25.87 -23.77
CA GLN A 15 4.32 24.61 -23.06
C GLN A 15 5.61 23.87 -23.38
N PHE A 16 6.70 24.27 -22.71
CA PHE A 16 7.86 23.41 -22.59
C PHE A 16 7.37 22.17 -21.86
N ASN A 17 7.06 21.11 -22.61
CA ASN A 17 7.07 19.76 -22.07
C ASN A 17 8.51 19.52 -21.61
N SER A 18 8.82 19.96 -20.40
CA SER A 18 10.12 19.71 -19.77
C SER A 18 10.34 18.21 -19.85
N GLN A 19 11.35 17.80 -20.61
CA GLN A 19 11.67 16.39 -20.76
C GLN A 19 12.03 15.86 -19.37
N ILE A 20 11.28 14.87 -18.90
CA ILE A 20 11.50 14.26 -17.59
C ILE A 20 12.89 13.64 -17.59
N ASN A 21 13.74 14.08 -16.67
CA ASN A 21 15.09 13.55 -16.54
C ASN A 21 15.06 12.17 -15.85
N THR A 22 14.79 11.12 -16.63
CA THR A 22 14.71 9.73 -16.16
C THR A 22 16.03 9.21 -15.59
N GLN A 23 17.17 9.90 -15.80
CA GLN A 23 18.44 9.52 -15.17
C GLN A 23 18.37 9.57 -13.64
N LEU A 24 17.49 10.40 -13.07
CA LEU A 24 17.25 10.46 -11.62
C LEU A 24 16.71 9.14 -11.04
N LEU A 25 16.12 8.28 -11.88
CA LEU A 25 15.64 6.95 -11.50
C LEU A 25 16.75 5.88 -11.56
N SER A 26 17.85 6.12 -12.26
CA SER A 26 18.89 5.10 -12.40
C SER A 26 19.59 4.83 -11.05
N ASN A 27 19.79 3.55 -10.72
CA ASN A 27 20.48 3.11 -9.51
C ASN A 27 19.95 3.76 -8.23
N SER A 28 18.64 3.78 -8.07
CA SER A 28 17.94 4.52 -7.03
C SER A 28 16.91 3.67 -6.29
N SER A 29 16.49 4.15 -5.12
CA SER A 29 15.48 3.53 -4.28
C SER A 29 14.42 4.57 -3.93
N TRP A 30 13.15 4.21 -4.12
CA TRP A 30 12.00 5.08 -3.97
C TRP A 30 10.97 4.42 -3.06
N THR A 31 10.67 5.05 -1.93
CA THR A 31 9.68 4.54 -0.96
C THR A 31 8.34 5.22 -1.21
N LYS A 32 7.28 4.43 -1.39
CA LYS A 32 5.91 4.93 -1.51
C LYS A 32 5.49 5.55 -0.17
N VAL A 33 5.07 6.80 -0.20
CA VAL A 33 4.58 7.53 0.99
C VAL A 33 3.07 7.77 0.96
N LYS A 34 2.45 7.70 -0.23
CA LYS A 34 1.00 7.91 -0.43
C LYS A 34 0.51 7.19 -1.68
N SER A 35 -0.74 6.72 -1.66
CA SER A 35 -1.46 6.17 -2.81
C SER A 35 -2.94 6.54 -2.72
N ASN A 36 -3.49 7.10 -3.79
CA ASN A 36 -4.92 7.38 -3.97
C ASN A 36 -5.31 6.99 -5.40
N MET A 37 -6.61 6.95 -5.68
CA MET A 37 -7.12 6.94 -7.05
C MET A 37 -6.90 8.31 -7.70
N LEU A 38 -6.91 8.38 -9.04
CA LEU A 38 -6.58 9.59 -9.79
C LEU A 38 -7.60 10.72 -9.55
N ASP A 39 -8.86 10.38 -9.32
CA ASP A 39 -9.91 11.33 -8.90
C ASP A 39 -9.76 11.83 -7.45
N GLY A 40 -8.81 11.27 -6.70
CA GLY A 40 -8.58 11.56 -5.29
C GLY A 40 -9.20 10.56 -4.32
N SER A 41 -10.04 9.63 -4.80
CA SER A 41 -10.68 8.60 -3.97
C SER A 41 -9.64 7.75 -3.24
N ARG A 42 -10.02 7.22 -2.07
CA ARG A 42 -9.17 6.27 -1.34
C ARG A 42 -8.97 5.01 -2.18
N ASP A 43 -7.72 4.53 -2.25
CA ASP A 43 -7.40 3.24 -2.86
C ASP A 43 -7.81 2.12 -1.90
N LEU A 44 -8.93 1.45 -2.21
CA LEU A 44 -9.50 0.37 -1.40
C LEU A 44 -8.82 -0.99 -1.63
N SER A 45 -7.76 -1.04 -2.46
CA SER A 45 -7.10 -2.32 -2.73
C SER A 45 -6.38 -2.87 -1.48
N PRO A 46 -6.33 -4.20 -1.29
CA PRO A 46 -5.60 -4.80 -0.16
C PRO A 46 -4.09 -4.50 -0.13
N THR A 47 -3.56 -3.91 -1.21
CA THR A 47 -2.17 -3.53 -1.38
C THR A 47 -1.92 -2.03 -1.24
N SER A 48 -2.98 -1.21 -1.12
CA SER A 48 -2.89 0.25 -1.13
C SER A 48 -2.03 0.78 0.01
N SER A 49 -2.27 0.26 1.20
CA SER A 49 -1.55 0.69 2.39
C SER A 49 -0.16 0.05 2.46
N ARG A 50 0.07 -1.11 1.84
CA ARG A 50 1.32 -1.89 1.98
C ARG A 50 2.57 -1.04 1.75
N PHE A 51 3.58 -1.30 2.59
CA PHE A 51 4.95 -0.84 2.36
C PHE A 51 5.34 -1.18 0.93
N LEU A 52 5.92 -0.21 0.22
CA LEU A 52 6.40 -0.43 -1.13
C LEU A 52 7.66 0.39 -1.34
N VAL A 53 8.74 -0.29 -1.71
CA VAL A 53 9.96 0.33 -2.18
C VAL A 53 10.26 -0.16 -3.58
N TRP A 54 10.45 0.78 -4.51
CA TRP A 54 10.99 0.50 -5.83
C TRP A 54 12.49 0.70 -5.82
N LYS A 55 13.25 -0.37 -6.06
CA LYS A 55 14.68 -0.28 -6.38
C LYS A 55 14.85 -0.41 -7.87
N ILE A 56 15.43 0.60 -8.48
CA ILE A 56 15.67 0.67 -9.92
C ILE A 56 17.17 0.56 -10.15
N ASN A 57 17.58 -0.44 -10.93
CA ASN A 57 18.97 -0.65 -11.33
C ASN A 57 19.00 -0.95 -12.83
N GLY A 58 19.60 -0.05 -13.62
CA GLY A 58 19.52 -0.09 -15.08
C GLY A 58 18.07 -0.11 -15.57
N ASN A 59 17.72 -1.15 -16.34
CA ASN A 59 16.39 -1.38 -16.90
C ASN A 59 15.54 -2.35 -16.06
N LYS A 60 15.91 -2.60 -14.80
CA LYS A 60 15.20 -3.50 -13.91
C LYS A 60 14.63 -2.73 -12.73
N ILE A 61 13.34 -2.92 -12.46
CA ILE A 61 12.67 -2.43 -11.26
C ILE A 61 12.35 -3.63 -10.37
N CYS A 62 12.68 -3.52 -9.09
CA CYS A 62 12.35 -4.51 -8.07
C CYS A 62 11.45 -3.86 -7.03
N GLU A 63 10.27 -4.45 -6.83
CA GLU A 63 9.28 -4.04 -5.85
C GLU A 63 9.48 -4.82 -4.55
N TYR A 64 9.67 -4.09 -3.45
CA TYR A 64 9.78 -4.65 -2.11
C TYR A 64 8.52 -4.29 -1.34
N SER A 65 7.66 -5.29 -1.12
CA SER A 65 6.38 -5.14 -0.43
C SER A 65 6.47 -5.45 1.08
N ASN A 66 7.57 -6.06 1.52
CA ASN A 66 7.86 -6.37 2.91
C ASN A 66 9.31 -5.95 3.24
N PRO A 67 9.54 -5.06 4.23
CA PRO A 67 10.90 -4.65 4.61
C PRO A 67 11.73 -5.78 5.24
N TRP A 68 11.12 -6.91 5.60
CA TRP A 68 11.75 -7.99 6.35
C TRP A 68 11.76 -9.34 5.63
N ALA A 69 11.04 -9.45 4.51
CA ALA A 69 11.05 -10.60 3.63
C ALA A 69 11.48 -10.15 2.23
N ILE A 70 12.75 -9.75 2.09
CA ILE A 70 13.29 -9.22 0.83
C ILE A 70 13.34 -10.26 -0.31
N GLU A 71 13.19 -11.53 0.03
CA GLU A 71 12.99 -12.66 -0.88
C GLU A 71 11.67 -12.52 -1.64
N THR A 72 10.63 -11.94 -1.04
CA THR A 72 9.32 -11.73 -1.67
C THR A 72 9.30 -10.54 -2.64
N LYS A 73 10.47 -10.10 -3.11
CA LYS A 73 10.56 -9.01 -4.08
C LYS A 73 10.13 -9.49 -5.46
N GLU A 74 9.42 -8.65 -6.18
CA GLU A 74 9.07 -8.91 -7.57
C GLU A 74 9.93 -8.01 -8.44
N CYS A 75 10.68 -8.60 -9.37
CA CYS A 75 11.53 -7.83 -10.26
C CYS A 75 11.12 -8.01 -11.71
N THR A 76 10.94 -6.88 -12.39
CA THR A 76 10.49 -6.84 -13.79
C THR A 76 11.42 -5.93 -14.58
N ASN A 77 11.75 -6.36 -15.80
CA ASN A 77 12.45 -5.48 -16.74
C ASN A 77 11.46 -4.47 -17.30
N PHE A 78 11.90 -3.23 -17.49
CA PHE A 78 11.07 -2.19 -18.04
C PHE A 78 11.79 -1.46 -19.17
N LYS A 79 11.01 -0.73 -19.97
CA LYS A 79 11.52 0.19 -20.99
C LYS A 79 10.98 1.59 -20.72
N TYR A 80 11.75 2.59 -21.11
CA TYR A 80 11.27 3.96 -21.15
C TYR A 80 10.65 4.24 -22.51
N ASP A 81 9.46 4.83 -22.51
CA ASP A 81 8.88 5.52 -23.65
C ASP A 81 8.45 6.92 -23.20
N LYS A 82 9.28 7.92 -23.52
CA LYS A 82 9.12 9.31 -23.04
C LYS A 82 9.01 9.36 -21.50
N ASN A 83 7.81 9.62 -20.98
CA ASN A 83 7.50 9.68 -19.55
C ASN A 83 6.85 8.39 -19.02
N LEU A 84 6.83 7.30 -19.81
CA LEU A 84 6.28 6.02 -19.40
C LEU A 84 7.39 5.06 -18.97
N ILE A 85 7.17 4.39 -17.84
CA ILE A 85 7.88 3.18 -17.41
C ILE A 85 7.01 2.01 -17.84
N VAL A 86 7.35 1.36 -18.95
CA VAL A 86 6.57 0.26 -19.53
C VAL A 86 7.09 -1.07 -18.99
N LEU A 87 6.25 -1.78 -18.24
CA LEU A 87 6.59 -3.08 -17.63
C LEU A 87 6.12 -4.26 -18.48
N SER A 88 4.98 -4.09 -19.16
CA SER A 88 4.42 -5.07 -20.10
C SER A 88 3.48 -4.36 -21.08
N ASP A 89 2.95 -5.09 -22.05
CA ASP A 89 1.97 -4.57 -23.01
C ASP A 89 0.68 -4.06 -22.34
N ARG A 90 0.41 -4.50 -21.10
CA ARG A 90 -0.80 -4.15 -20.35
C ARG A 90 -0.57 -3.26 -19.14
N LEU A 91 0.69 -3.03 -18.74
CA LEU A 91 1.00 -2.27 -17.54
C LEU A 91 2.17 -1.31 -17.80
N ALA A 92 1.91 -0.03 -17.57
CA ALA A 92 2.91 1.02 -17.53
C ALA A 92 2.65 1.97 -16.35
N PHE A 93 3.65 2.78 -16.03
CA PHE A 93 3.52 3.91 -15.12
C PHE A 93 3.88 5.20 -15.84
N GLN A 94 2.94 6.14 -15.90
CA GLN A 94 3.19 7.48 -16.39
C GLN A 94 3.80 8.33 -15.27
N ILE A 95 5.01 8.84 -15.50
CA ILE A 95 5.65 9.80 -14.63
C ILE A 95 4.96 11.15 -14.83
N GLU A 96 4.34 11.62 -13.76
CA GLU A 96 3.74 12.95 -13.69
C GLU A 96 4.77 13.99 -13.25
N SER A 97 5.60 13.64 -12.26
CA SER A 97 6.66 14.50 -11.74
C SER A 97 7.84 13.67 -11.26
N LEU A 98 9.05 14.17 -11.48
CA LEU A 98 10.29 13.57 -11.03
C LEU A 98 11.29 14.67 -10.66
N THR A 99 11.63 14.75 -9.38
CA THR A 99 12.66 15.62 -8.81
C THR A 99 13.78 14.74 -8.21
N PRO A 100 14.87 15.32 -7.69
CA PRO A 100 15.91 14.52 -7.02
C PRO A 100 15.44 13.71 -5.80
N ASP A 101 14.32 14.10 -5.20
CA ASP A 101 13.79 13.56 -3.95
C ASP A 101 12.32 13.07 -4.02
N SER A 102 11.56 13.43 -5.05
CA SER A 102 10.16 13.05 -5.23
C SER A 102 9.91 12.42 -6.59
N LEU A 103 9.05 11.40 -6.61
CA LEU A 103 8.54 10.78 -7.81
C LEU A 103 7.02 10.61 -7.68
N ILE A 104 6.27 11.07 -8.67
CA ILE A 104 4.83 10.90 -8.76
C ILE A 104 4.51 10.14 -10.04
N VAL A 105 3.80 9.03 -9.89
CA VAL A 105 3.40 8.18 -11.02
C VAL A 105 1.91 7.90 -11.00
N MET A 106 1.36 7.74 -12.20
CA MET A 106 0.01 7.22 -12.42
C MET A 106 0.11 5.86 -13.10
N GLN A 107 -0.64 4.89 -12.61
CA GLN A 107 -0.75 3.57 -13.23
C GLN A 107 -1.50 3.68 -14.55
N LYS A 108 -1.02 2.97 -15.57
CA LYS A 108 -1.70 2.79 -16.85
C LYS A 108 -1.87 1.31 -17.07
N VAL A 109 -3.12 0.84 -16.98
CA VAL A 109 -3.49 -0.53 -17.29
C VAL A 109 -4.35 -0.52 -18.54
N ASP A 110 -4.07 -1.42 -19.47
CA ASP A 110 -4.89 -1.56 -20.67
C ASP A 110 -6.37 -1.79 -20.31
N GLY A 111 -7.27 -1.10 -21.01
CA GLY A 111 -8.71 -1.11 -20.74
C GLY A 111 -9.19 -0.32 -19.50
N ILE A 112 -8.30 0.23 -18.67
CA ILE A 112 -8.70 1.04 -17.49
C ILE A 112 -8.54 2.53 -17.80
N THR A 113 -9.67 3.23 -17.94
CA THR A 113 -9.73 4.66 -18.27
C THR A 113 -10.38 5.53 -17.20
N PHE A 114 -11.19 4.93 -16.33
CA PHE A 114 -11.92 5.67 -15.30
C PHE A 114 -10.98 6.18 -14.19
N PRO A 115 -11.00 7.49 -13.86
CA PRO A 115 -10.08 8.06 -12.87
C PRO A 115 -10.15 7.43 -11.48
N ASP A 116 -11.33 7.00 -11.02
CA ASP A 116 -11.55 6.30 -9.76
C ASP A 116 -11.00 4.86 -9.77
N LYS A 117 -10.53 4.37 -10.94
CA LYS A 117 -9.90 3.06 -11.12
C LYS A 117 -8.39 3.16 -11.44
N ILE A 118 -7.88 4.36 -11.68
CA ILE A 118 -6.46 4.60 -11.97
C ILE A 118 -5.73 4.98 -10.68
N ARG A 119 -4.71 4.22 -10.28
CA ARG A 119 -3.91 4.56 -9.08
C ARG A 119 -2.90 5.65 -9.37
N LYS A 120 -2.76 6.59 -8.44
CA LYS A 120 -1.71 7.59 -8.39
C LYS A 120 -0.88 7.36 -7.12
N MET A 121 0.43 7.30 -7.28
CA MET A 121 1.35 6.98 -6.19
C MET A 121 2.41 8.07 -6.07
N TRP A 122 2.71 8.42 -4.83
CA TRP A 122 3.77 9.36 -4.47
C TRP A 122 4.88 8.60 -3.77
N PHE A 123 6.08 8.82 -4.28
CA PHE A 123 7.30 8.25 -3.77
C PHE A 123 8.25 9.36 -3.34
N VAL A 124 9.03 9.04 -2.31
CA VAL A 124 10.17 9.84 -1.87
C VAL A 124 11.41 8.98 -2.01
N LYS A 125 12.51 9.58 -2.45
CA LYS A 125 13.81 8.88 -2.52
C LYS A 125 14.15 8.32 -1.13
N THR A 126 14.38 7.02 -1.04
CA THR A 126 14.47 6.30 0.24
C THR A 126 15.51 6.91 1.17
N SER A 127 16.68 7.32 0.64
CA SER A 127 17.74 7.97 1.42
C SER A 127 17.30 9.31 2.01
N THR A 128 16.56 10.12 1.25
CA THR A 128 15.99 11.39 1.72
C THR A 128 14.93 11.14 2.78
N LEU A 129 14.07 10.13 2.59
CA LEU A 129 13.04 9.78 3.56
C LEU A 129 13.65 9.33 4.89
N VAL A 130 14.67 8.46 4.85
CA VAL A 130 15.41 8.02 6.05
C VAL A 130 16.07 9.21 6.75
N LYS A 131 16.80 10.04 6.02
CA LYS A 131 17.46 11.24 6.57
C LYS A 131 16.45 12.17 7.25
N ASN A 132 15.35 12.49 6.58
CA ASN A 132 14.33 13.38 7.14
C ASN A 132 13.67 12.80 8.39
N PHE A 133 13.47 11.47 8.44
CA PHE A 133 12.95 10.80 9.63
C PHE A 133 13.94 10.89 10.79
N THR A 134 15.22 10.59 10.54
CA THR A 134 16.22 10.52 11.61
C THR A 134 16.72 11.90 12.06
N ASP A 135 16.67 12.93 11.21
CA ASP A 135 17.00 14.32 11.56
C ASP A 135 15.91 14.97 12.44
N LYS A 136 14.63 14.63 12.22
CA LYS A 136 13.51 15.11 13.04
C LYS A 136 13.50 14.54 14.45
N THR A 137 14.12 13.38 14.66
CA THR A 137 14.28 12.78 15.99
C THR A 137 15.39 13.51 16.74
N THR A 138 15.10 14.70 17.26
CA THR A 138 16.04 15.50 18.05
C THR A 138 15.92 15.13 19.52
N GLY A 139 17.01 14.65 20.13
CA GLY A 139 17.14 14.51 21.59
C GLY A 139 17.14 13.07 22.11
N ASP A 140 16.50 12.13 21.42
CA ASP A 140 16.41 10.75 21.91
C ASP A 140 17.48 9.85 21.27
N SER A 141 18.28 9.18 22.12
CA SER A 141 19.17 8.11 21.70
C SER A 141 18.40 6.86 21.23
N ILE A 142 17.08 6.85 21.42
CA ILE A 142 16.18 5.72 21.15
C ILE A 142 15.16 6.14 20.10
N ILE A 143 14.96 5.33 19.07
CA ILE A 143 13.96 5.56 18.03
C ILE A 143 13.04 4.35 17.87
N ILE A 144 11.74 4.58 17.69
CA ILE A 144 10.81 3.56 17.19
C ILE A 144 10.70 3.75 15.69
N ASN A 145 10.84 2.68 14.90
CA ASN A 145 10.74 2.77 13.45
C ASN A 145 9.35 3.28 13.00
N SER A 146 9.23 3.64 11.73
CA SER A 146 7.94 3.89 11.10
C SER A 146 7.65 2.84 10.04
N ARG A 147 6.41 2.77 9.56
CA ARG A 147 6.00 1.87 8.49
C ARG A 147 6.90 2.00 7.25
N ASN A 148 7.22 3.23 6.86
CA ASN A 148 7.95 3.54 5.63
C ASN A 148 9.46 3.73 5.86
N VAL A 149 9.90 3.84 7.11
CA VAL A 149 11.30 4.02 7.50
C VAL A 149 11.64 3.03 8.60
N THR A 150 12.23 1.91 8.20
CA THR A 150 12.65 0.83 9.08
C THR A 150 13.95 0.22 8.58
N PRO A 151 14.83 -0.27 9.46
CA PRO A 151 15.90 -1.18 9.07
C PRO A 151 15.34 -2.38 8.27
N ILE A 152 16.10 -2.82 7.28
CA ILE A 152 15.71 -3.85 6.30
C ILE A 152 16.61 -5.08 6.47
N LEU A 153 16.06 -6.29 6.38
CA LEU A 153 16.86 -7.50 6.34
C LEU A 153 17.47 -7.70 4.95
N LYS A 154 18.80 -7.88 4.85
CA LYS A 154 19.53 -8.05 3.58
C LYS A 154 19.58 -9.50 3.08
N LYS A 155 19.09 -10.46 3.87
CA LYS A 155 19.14 -11.89 3.56
C LYS A 155 17.75 -12.52 3.68
N GLU A 156 17.57 -13.66 3.02
CA GLU A 156 16.35 -14.47 2.98
C GLU A 156 16.15 -15.25 4.29
N ILE A 157 16.06 -14.51 5.41
CA ILE A 157 15.96 -15.10 6.75
C ILE A 157 14.65 -15.90 6.89
N ILE A 158 13.57 -15.49 6.23
CA ILE A 158 12.30 -16.22 6.34
C ILE A 158 12.44 -17.62 5.73
N SER A 159 13.09 -17.75 4.58
CA SER A 159 13.37 -19.04 3.96
C SER A 159 14.22 -19.94 4.87
N GLU A 160 15.32 -19.42 5.42
CA GLU A 160 16.20 -20.17 6.35
C GLU A 160 15.45 -20.63 7.60
N MET A 161 14.59 -19.77 8.13
CA MET A 161 13.74 -20.11 9.27
C MET A 161 12.73 -21.18 8.89
N MET A 162 12.07 -21.07 7.73
CA MET A 162 11.08 -22.03 7.26
C MET A 162 11.68 -23.43 7.09
N GLU A 163 12.87 -23.51 6.49
CA GLU A 163 13.65 -24.75 6.39
C GLU A 163 13.97 -25.33 7.78
N ALA A 164 14.42 -24.49 8.71
CA ALA A 164 14.73 -24.92 10.07
C ALA A 164 13.48 -25.41 10.83
N TYR A 165 12.31 -24.81 10.59
CA TYR A 165 11.04 -25.28 11.16
C TYR A 165 10.65 -26.67 10.63
N MET A 166 10.74 -26.87 9.31
CA MET A 166 10.39 -28.13 8.64
C MET A 166 11.34 -29.28 9.02
N ASN A 167 12.65 -29.02 9.10
CA ASN A 167 13.67 -30.06 9.31
C ASN A 167 13.74 -30.60 10.75
N LYS A 168 13.13 -29.92 11.72
CA LYS A 168 13.28 -30.23 13.15
C LYS A 168 11.96 -30.56 13.86
N GLY A 169 10.89 -30.78 13.11
CA GLY A 169 9.60 -31.22 13.65
C GLY A 169 8.97 -30.23 14.64
N TYR A 170 9.24 -28.94 14.50
CA TYR A 170 8.69 -27.92 15.39
C TYR A 170 7.18 -27.73 15.18
N THR A 171 6.46 -27.37 16.24
CA THR A 171 5.07 -26.95 16.11
C THR A 171 5.00 -25.57 15.44
N HIS A 172 4.25 -25.51 14.34
CA HIS A 172 4.12 -24.28 13.57
C HIS A 172 2.99 -23.39 14.05
N ASP A 173 2.19 -23.71 15.08
CA ASP A 173 1.05 -22.86 15.47
C ASP A 173 1.47 -21.69 16.37
N ILE A 174 2.30 -20.79 15.85
CA ILE A 174 2.87 -19.66 16.59
C ILE A 174 2.18 -18.37 16.16
N ASN A 175 1.73 -17.57 17.12
CA ASN A 175 1.17 -16.25 16.90
C ASN A 175 1.60 -15.36 18.08
N MET A 176 2.45 -14.38 17.79
CA MET A 176 3.03 -13.53 18.82
C MET A 176 3.30 -12.11 18.34
N ASN A 177 3.24 -11.19 19.29
CA ASN A 177 3.74 -9.83 19.11
C ASN A 177 5.09 -9.70 19.82
N GLY A 178 5.86 -8.70 19.43
CA GLY A 178 7.12 -8.43 20.10
C GLY A 178 7.77 -7.15 19.62
N LYS A 179 9.03 -6.98 20.03
CA LYS A 179 9.90 -5.87 19.64
C LYS A 179 11.29 -6.43 19.34
N ILE A 180 11.83 -6.08 18.18
CA ILE A 180 13.26 -6.24 17.91
C ILE A 180 13.94 -4.95 18.36
N LEU A 181 14.94 -5.08 19.21
CA LEU A 181 15.81 -3.99 19.64
C LEU A 181 17.12 -4.14 18.90
N ILE A 182 17.48 -3.16 18.08
CA ILE A 182 18.79 -3.11 17.41
C ILE A 182 19.61 -2.05 18.14
N PHE A 183 20.84 -2.39 18.52
CA PHE A 183 21.77 -1.48 19.19
C PHE A 183 22.96 -1.18 18.26
N PRO A 184 22.88 -0.15 17.40
CA PRO A 184 23.90 0.11 16.38
C PRO A 184 25.33 0.23 16.93
N LYS A 185 25.48 0.91 18.08
CA LYS A 185 26.79 1.14 18.71
C LYS A 185 27.40 -0.12 19.31
N LYS A 186 26.56 -1.05 19.79
CA LYS A 186 26.99 -2.33 20.38
C LYS A 186 27.11 -3.46 19.34
N GLN A 187 26.52 -3.26 18.16
CA GLN A 187 26.35 -4.29 17.14
C GLN A 187 25.57 -5.51 17.63
N GLU A 188 24.54 -5.26 18.43
CA GLU A 188 23.73 -6.29 19.08
C GLU A 188 22.26 -6.19 18.68
N ILE A 189 21.57 -7.32 18.72
CA ILE A 189 20.13 -7.43 18.54
C ILE A 189 19.55 -8.22 19.70
N GLU A 190 18.45 -7.72 20.25
CA GLU A 190 17.66 -8.40 21.27
C GLU A 190 16.22 -8.54 20.77
N VAL A 191 15.62 -9.72 20.94
CA VAL A 191 14.25 -9.99 20.49
C VAL A 191 13.34 -10.27 21.67
N ILE A 192 12.48 -9.30 21.96
CA ILE A 192 11.49 -9.37 23.02
C ILE A 192 10.16 -9.86 22.43
N THR A 193 9.53 -10.83 23.09
CA THR A 193 8.24 -11.41 22.70
C THR A 193 7.22 -11.23 23.81
N ASP A 194 6.02 -10.75 23.47
CA ASP A 194 4.90 -10.62 24.39
C ASP A 194 4.16 -11.96 24.52
N PHE A 195 4.47 -12.71 25.58
CA PHE A 195 3.86 -14.02 25.84
C PHE A 195 2.52 -13.86 26.54
N LYS A 196 1.42 -13.72 25.80
CA LYS A 196 0.08 -13.67 26.43
C LYS A 196 -0.78 -14.93 26.36
N LYS A 197 -0.44 -15.95 25.55
CA LYS A 197 -1.06 -17.31 25.59
C LYS A 197 -0.54 -18.21 24.46
N GLN A 198 0.53 -18.96 24.67
CA GLN A 198 0.88 -20.12 23.83
C GLN A 198 1.43 -21.25 24.72
N SER A 199 1.14 -22.52 24.37
CA SER A 199 1.55 -23.69 25.16
C SER A 199 3.08 -23.83 25.18
N LYS A 200 3.60 -24.55 26.18
CA LYS A 200 5.04 -24.91 26.26
C LYS A 200 5.56 -25.55 24.97
N ASP A 201 4.67 -26.17 24.20
CA ASP A 201 5.00 -26.89 22.96
C ASP A 201 5.57 -25.96 21.87
N ASN A 202 5.22 -24.67 21.89
CA ASN A 202 5.69 -23.69 20.91
C ASN A 202 7.01 -22.99 21.30
N GLN A 203 7.50 -23.19 22.53
CA GLN A 203 8.65 -22.43 23.05
C GLN A 203 9.91 -22.64 22.20
N ALA A 204 10.17 -23.88 21.78
CA ALA A 204 11.34 -24.20 20.98
C ALA A 204 11.32 -23.49 19.60
N GLY A 205 10.13 -23.32 19.01
CA GLY A 205 9.94 -22.56 17.79
C GLY A 205 10.13 -21.06 18.00
N ILE A 206 9.69 -20.51 19.12
CA ILE A 206 9.91 -19.10 19.49
C ILE A 206 11.41 -18.84 19.73
N ASP A 207 12.09 -19.75 20.42
CA ASP A 207 13.53 -19.63 20.69
C ASP A 207 14.35 -19.69 19.39
N LEU A 208 13.96 -20.55 18.44
CA LEU A 208 14.53 -20.57 17.10
C LEU A 208 14.35 -19.22 16.40
N PHE A 209 13.15 -18.64 16.44
CA PHE A 209 12.87 -17.33 15.86
C PHE A 209 13.79 -16.25 16.44
N LYS A 210 13.87 -16.16 17.78
CA LYS A 210 14.73 -15.19 18.47
C LYS A 210 16.18 -15.36 18.09
N LYS A 211 16.71 -16.57 18.24
CA LYS A 211 18.11 -16.89 17.97
C LYS A 211 18.53 -16.56 16.54
N ASN A 212 17.66 -16.80 15.56
CA ASN A 212 17.95 -16.49 14.16
C ASN A 212 18.02 -14.98 13.91
N LEU A 213 17.20 -14.17 14.57
CA LEU A 213 17.29 -12.72 14.42
C LEU A 213 18.45 -12.11 15.21
N GLU A 214 18.67 -12.57 16.45
CA GLU A 214 19.69 -12.03 17.37
C GLU A 214 21.11 -12.28 16.86
N LYS A 215 21.38 -13.45 16.28
CA LYS A 215 22.72 -13.83 15.79
C LYS A 215 23.18 -13.01 14.56
N ASN A 216 22.26 -12.28 13.94
CA ASN A 216 22.39 -11.80 12.57
C ASN A 216 22.42 -10.27 12.44
N TYR A 217 23.07 -9.57 13.38
CA TYR A 217 23.22 -8.10 13.32
C TYR A 217 23.69 -7.59 11.95
N LYS A 218 24.74 -8.20 11.39
CA LYS A 218 25.31 -7.81 10.09
C LYS A 218 24.36 -8.02 8.90
N MET A 219 23.27 -8.78 9.09
CA MET A 219 22.25 -8.97 8.06
C MET A 219 21.24 -7.81 8.00
N TRP A 220 21.28 -6.88 8.94
CA TRP A 220 20.42 -5.70 8.91
C TRP A 220 21.07 -4.55 8.14
N ASP A 221 20.31 -3.95 7.23
CA ASP A 221 20.59 -2.64 6.70
C ASP A 221 20.14 -1.57 7.69
N ILE A 222 21.09 -1.06 8.45
CA ILE A 222 20.89 0.03 9.41
C ILE A 222 21.36 1.38 8.86
N THR A 223 21.60 1.47 7.54
CA THR A 223 22.10 2.70 6.91
C THR A 223 21.21 3.90 7.26
N GLY A 224 21.79 4.93 7.85
CA GLY A 224 21.10 6.14 8.32
C GLY A 224 20.61 6.11 9.77
N PHE A 225 20.73 4.97 10.47
CA PHE A 225 20.35 4.80 11.88
C PHE A 225 21.54 4.66 12.84
N GLU A 226 22.76 4.80 12.36
CA GLU A 226 24.00 4.49 13.09
C GLU A 226 24.18 5.37 14.35
N LYS A 227 23.62 6.59 14.33
CA LYS A 227 23.73 7.55 15.44
C LYS A 227 22.92 7.13 16.67
N PHE A 228 21.88 6.31 16.51
CA PHE A 228 21.01 5.93 17.62
C PHE A 228 21.67 4.89 18.51
N GLU A 229 21.41 4.98 19.81
CA GLU A 229 21.78 3.95 20.78
C GLU A 229 20.90 2.71 20.62
N LYS A 230 19.60 2.90 20.34
CA LYS A 230 18.63 1.82 20.21
C LYS A 230 17.56 2.13 19.16
N ILE A 231 17.28 1.16 18.31
CA ILE A 231 16.17 1.17 17.35
C ILE A 231 15.17 0.10 17.80
N ILE A 232 13.90 0.47 17.92
CA ILE A 232 12.80 -0.43 18.31
C ILE A 232 11.95 -0.70 17.09
N ILE A 233 11.78 -1.98 16.77
CA ILE A 233 10.93 -2.47 15.67
C ILE A 233 9.81 -3.33 16.25
N PRO A 234 8.60 -2.77 16.48
CA PRO A 234 7.43 -3.55 16.85
C PRO A 234 7.02 -4.50 15.72
N TYR A 235 6.76 -5.76 16.05
CA TYR A 235 6.39 -6.76 15.05
C TYR A 235 5.21 -7.64 15.50
N HIS A 236 4.62 -8.27 14.50
CA HIS A 236 3.76 -9.43 14.62
C HIS A 236 4.38 -10.59 13.84
N PHE A 237 4.43 -11.77 14.45
CA PHE A 237 4.89 -13.00 13.84
C PHE A 237 3.80 -14.05 13.94
N SER A 238 3.54 -14.72 12.82
CA SER A 238 2.68 -15.89 12.75
C SER A 238 3.38 -17.01 12.01
N SER A 239 3.42 -18.20 12.57
CA SER A 239 3.69 -19.43 11.85
C SER A 239 2.38 -20.23 11.82
N LYS A 240 2.12 -21.00 10.76
CA LYS A 240 1.08 -22.03 10.73
C LYS A 240 1.45 -23.16 9.77
N THR A 241 1.10 -24.39 10.10
CA THR A 241 1.09 -25.50 9.13
C THR A 241 -0.34 -25.89 8.83
N VAL A 242 -0.67 -25.95 7.54
CA VAL A 242 -1.95 -26.43 7.04
C VAL A 242 -1.65 -27.53 6.03
N GLU A 243 -2.17 -28.74 6.28
CA GLU A 243 -2.06 -29.88 5.35
C GLU A 243 -0.61 -30.22 4.93
N GLY A 244 0.34 -30.09 5.85
CA GLY A 244 1.76 -30.36 5.59
C GLY A 244 2.51 -29.19 4.93
N SER A 245 1.83 -28.09 4.60
CA SER A 245 2.44 -26.86 4.11
C SER A 245 2.59 -25.83 5.25
N GLY A 246 3.84 -25.47 5.56
CA GLY A 246 4.16 -24.42 6.53
C GLY A 246 4.07 -23.02 5.90
N SER A 247 3.59 -22.05 6.67
CA SER A 247 3.55 -20.64 6.31
C SER A 247 4.12 -19.79 7.43
N LEU A 248 4.90 -18.77 7.07
CA LEU A 248 5.46 -17.77 7.98
C LEU A 248 4.98 -16.38 7.56
N GLY A 249 4.41 -15.65 8.50
CA GLY A 249 3.98 -14.27 8.38
C GLY A 249 4.78 -13.41 9.35
N PHE A 250 5.32 -12.31 8.84
CA PHE A 250 6.09 -11.36 9.64
C PHE A 250 5.78 -9.94 9.19
N SER A 251 5.23 -9.11 10.09
CA SER A 251 4.69 -7.80 9.74
C SER A 251 4.93 -6.73 10.80
N ASN A 252 5.12 -5.50 10.33
CA ASN A 252 5.39 -4.34 11.16
C ASN A 252 4.12 -3.88 11.88
N LYS A 253 4.21 -3.68 13.20
CA LYS A 253 3.08 -3.24 14.04
C LYS A 253 3.02 -1.73 14.25
N VAL A 254 3.94 -0.96 13.67
CA VAL A 254 3.83 0.49 13.73
C VAL A 254 2.61 0.93 12.93
N SER A 255 1.60 1.44 13.65
CA SER A 255 0.48 2.12 13.03
C SER A 255 1.00 3.36 12.31
N ASP A 256 0.49 3.58 11.11
CA ASP A 256 0.74 4.74 10.28
C ASP A 256 -0.09 5.96 10.66
N GLY A 257 -0.98 5.87 11.66
CA GLY A 257 -1.83 6.98 12.12
C GLY A 257 -2.84 7.47 11.08
N VAL A 258 -2.76 7.01 9.83
CA VAL A 258 -3.61 7.37 8.67
C VAL A 258 -4.76 6.38 8.49
N ASP A 259 -4.65 5.14 8.98
CA ASP A 259 -5.71 4.13 8.87
C ASP A 259 -6.70 4.19 10.06
N GLN A 260 -7.13 5.40 10.43
CA GLN A 260 -8.22 5.57 11.38
C GLN A 260 -9.57 5.23 10.71
N GLY A 261 -9.94 3.94 10.73
CA GLY A 261 -11.35 3.55 10.83
C GLY A 261 -12.00 2.84 9.66
N ILE A 262 -11.40 2.78 8.45
CA ILE A 262 -12.05 2.12 7.30
C ILE A 262 -11.58 0.66 7.20
N VAL A 263 -12.45 -0.27 7.58
CA VAL A 263 -12.20 -1.71 7.53
C VAL A 263 -12.46 -2.23 6.11
N ILE A 264 -11.41 -2.58 5.37
CA ILE A 264 -11.55 -3.35 4.13
C ILE A 264 -11.93 -4.79 4.51
N ASN A 265 -13.07 -5.27 4.00
CA ASN A 265 -13.61 -6.58 4.30
C ASN A 265 -14.05 -7.28 3.01
N ILE A 266 -13.29 -8.30 2.63
CA ILE A 266 -13.55 -9.15 1.47
C ILE A 266 -13.87 -10.54 2.00
N LYS A 267 -15.17 -10.89 2.07
CA LYS A 267 -15.62 -12.22 2.48
C LYS A 267 -15.44 -13.23 1.35
N ASN A 268 -15.93 -12.87 0.16
CA ASN A 268 -15.79 -13.71 -1.04
C ASN A 268 -15.90 -12.86 -2.31
N LYS A 269 -14.76 -12.67 -2.99
CA LYS A 269 -14.68 -11.87 -4.21
C LYS A 269 -15.45 -12.47 -5.39
N ASN A 270 -15.50 -13.80 -5.49
CA ASN A 270 -16.23 -14.48 -6.57
C ASN A 270 -17.73 -14.33 -6.38
N THR A 271 -18.24 -14.53 -5.16
CA THR A 271 -19.65 -14.32 -4.84
C THR A 271 -20.05 -12.86 -5.03
N SER A 272 -19.18 -11.90 -4.66
CA SER A 272 -19.40 -10.48 -4.99
C SER A 272 -19.57 -10.26 -6.49
N LEU A 273 -18.67 -10.81 -7.32
CA LEU A 273 -18.75 -10.68 -8.78
C LEU A 273 -20.00 -11.34 -9.37
N GLU A 274 -20.37 -12.53 -8.89
CA GLU A 274 -21.60 -13.21 -9.30
C GLU A 274 -22.85 -12.38 -8.98
N ASN A 275 -22.93 -11.84 -7.76
CA ASN A 275 -24.02 -10.97 -7.35
C ASN A 275 -24.04 -9.68 -8.17
N PHE A 276 -22.88 -9.07 -8.44
CA PHE A 276 -22.79 -7.89 -9.30
C PHE A 276 -23.38 -8.18 -10.69
N ASN A 277 -23.00 -9.29 -11.31
CA ASN A 277 -23.50 -9.69 -12.62
C ASN A 277 -25.02 -9.96 -12.62
N LYS A 278 -25.56 -10.60 -11.58
CA LYS A 278 -27.01 -10.77 -11.38
C LYS A 278 -27.73 -9.42 -11.25
N GLY A 279 -27.10 -8.45 -10.57
CA GLY A 279 -27.60 -7.08 -10.47
C GLY A 279 -27.70 -6.38 -11.83
N VAL A 280 -26.65 -6.49 -12.65
CA VAL A 280 -26.63 -5.97 -14.03
C VAL A 280 -27.72 -6.63 -14.88
N GLU A 281 -27.85 -7.96 -14.82
CA GLU A 281 -28.88 -8.69 -15.56
C GLU A 281 -30.30 -8.26 -15.14
N ALA A 282 -30.56 -8.11 -13.84
CA ALA A 282 -31.84 -7.64 -13.32
C ALA A 282 -32.15 -6.21 -13.77
N ALA A 283 -31.15 -5.30 -13.74
CA ALA A 283 -31.29 -3.92 -14.19
C ALA A 283 -31.62 -3.85 -15.69
N ASN A 284 -30.95 -4.65 -16.52
CA ASN A 284 -31.24 -4.76 -17.96
C ASN A 284 -32.67 -5.25 -18.24
N LYS A 285 -33.19 -6.13 -17.39
CA LYS A 285 -34.59 -6.60 -17.42
C LYS A 285 -35.57 -5.65 -16.72
N LYS A 286 -35.13 -4.47 -16.29
CA LYS A 286 -35.90 -3.47 -15.53
C LYS A 286 -36.50 -3.99 -14.22
N LYS A 287 -35.92 -5.06 -13.66
CA LYS A 287 -36.27 -5.60 -12.34
C LYS A 287 -35.46 -4.88 -11.27
N PHE A 288 -35.79 -3.61 -11.04
CA PHE A 288 -34.94 -2.70 -10.26
C PHE A 288 -34.78 -3.10 -8.79
N ASP A 289 -35.82 -3.62 -8.14
CA ASP A 289 -35.71 -4.10 -6.75
C ASP A 289 -34.73 -5.26 -6.63
N ASN A 290 -34.77 -6.20 -7.57
CA ASN A 290 -33.82 -7.32 -7.63
C ASN A 290 -32.40 -6.82 -7.94
N ALA A 291 -32.27 -5.82 -8.82
CA ALA A 291 -30.98 -5.22 -9.13
C ALA A 291 -30.34 -4.60 -7.88
N ILE A 292 -31.10 -3.77 -7.15
CA ILE A 292 -30.67 -3.16 -5.88
C ILE A 292 -30.27 -4.25 -4.87
N TYR A 293 -31.10 -5.29 -4.71
CA TYR A 293 -30.78 -6.42 -3.82
C TYR A 293 -29.43 -7.05 -4.16
N TYR A 294 -29.21 -7.41 -5.43
CA TYR A 294 -27.97 -8.08 -5.85
C TYR A 294 -26.74 -7.17 -5.78
N PHE A 295 -26.86 -5.88 -6.11
CA PHE A 295 -25.76 -4.94 -5.93
C PHE A 295 -25.40 -4.72 -4.46
N ASN A 296 -26.39 -4.59 -3.57
CA ASN A 296 -26.12 -4.54 -2.12
C ASN A 296 -25.41 -5.82 -1.64
N LYS A 297 -25.83 -7.00 -2.10
CA LYS A 297 -25.15 -8.27 -1.78
C LYS A 297 -23.71 -8.32 -2.29
N ALA A 298 -23.48 -7.85 -3.52
CA ALA A 298 -22.13 -7.76 -4.07
C ALA A 298 -21.20 -6.94 -3.16
N HIS A 299 -21.68 -5.81 -2.66
CA HIS A 299 -20.93 -4.97 -1.73
C HIS A 299 -20.76 -5.59 -0.33
N GLU A 300 -21.75 -6.31 0.18
CA GLU A 300 -21.66 -7.01 1.47
C GLU A 300 -20.63 -8.15 1.48
N ASP A 301 -20.39 -8.77 0.32
CA ASP A 301 -19.39 -9.83 0.12
C ASP A 301 -17.99 -9.27 -0.15
N ASP A 302 -17.90 -8.09 -0.75
CA ASP A 302 -16.67 -7.34 -1.00
C ASP A 302 -16.95 -5.83 -0.92
N ASN A 303 -16.59 -5.21 0.20
CA ASN A 303 -16.88 -3.79 0.39
C ASN A 303 -16.00 -2.86 -0.46
N THR A 304 -15.03 -3.40 -1.21
CA THR A 304 -14.25 -2.66 -2.20
C THR A 304 -14.97 -2.56 -3.55
N ASN A 305 -16.07 -3.31 -3.75
CA ASN A 305 -16.92 -3.22 -4.93
C ASN A 305 -17.83 -1.98 -4.86
N THR A 306 -17.23 -0.81 -5.07
CA THR A 306 -17.92 0.49 -5.02
C THR A 306 -18.85 0.72 -6.22
N ASP A 307 -18.59 0.04 -7.34
CA ASP A 307 -19.46 0.10 -8.53
C ASP A 307 -20.86 -0.44 -8.22
N ALA A 308 -20.95 -1.44 -7.36
CA ALA A 308 -22.24 -1.95 -6.90
C ALA A 308 -23.06 -0.85 -6.20
N LEU A 309 -22.43 -0.07 -5.32
CA LEU A 309 -23.10 1.04 -4.64
C LEU A 309 -23.50 2.16 -5.61
N TYR A 310 -22.65 2.53 -6.56
CA TYR A 310 -23.01 3.53 -7.57
C TYR A 310 -24.22 3.08 -8.42
N ASN A 311 -24.33 1.78 -8.72
CA ASN A 311 -25.52 1.24 -9.39
C ASN A 311 -26.77 1.34 -8.51
N VAL A 312 -26.69 1.02 -7.21
CA VAL A 312 -27.80 1.22 -6.26
C VAL A 312 -28.24 2.68 -6.23
N VAL A 313 -27.29 3.63 -6.16
CA VAL A 313 -27.58 5.06 -6.16
C VAL A 313 -28.31 5.47 -7.45
N SER A 314 -27.78 5.08 -8.61
CA SER A 314 -28.34 5.44 -9.91
C SER A 314 -29.78 4.95 -10.06
N ILE A 315 -30.04 3.68 -9.74
CA ILE A 315 -31.37 3.07 -9.82
C ILE A 315 -32.32 3.72 -8.81
N SER A 316 -31.91 3.88 -7.56
CA SER A 316 -32.75 4.47 -6.50
C SER A 316 -33.14 5.91 -6.80
N LEU A 317 -32.23 6.73 -7.33
CA LEU A 317 -32.54 8.08 -7.77
C LEU A 317 -33.52 8.09 -8.94
N ALA A 318 -33.38 7.18 -9.91
CA ALA A 318 -34.32 7.05 -11.03
C ALA A 318 -35.73 6.65 -10.55
N LEU A 319 -35.82 5.84 -9.50
CA LEU A 319 -37.07 5.46 -8.83
C LEU A 319 -37.59 6.52 -7.83
N LYS A 320 -36.89 7.65 -7.66
CA LYS A 320 -37.16 8.66 -6.63
C LYS A 320 -37.14 8.12 -5.20
N ASN A 321 -36.47 6.99 -4.95
CA ASN A 321 -36.22 6.45 -3.63
C ASN A 321 -34.96 7.09 -3.02
N VAL A 322 -35.13 8.31 -2.49
CA VAL A 322 -34.01 9.10 -1.93
C VAL A 322 -33.38 8.41 -0.72
N ASN A 323 -34.16 7.73 0.12
CA ASN A 323 -33.64 7.06 1.32
C ASN A 323 -32.63 5.96 0.98
N GLU A 324 -32.96 5.10 0.00
CA GLU A 324 -32.05 4.04 -0.45
C GLU A 324 -30.80 4.63 -1.12
N ALA A 325 -30.98 5.65 -1.97
CA ALA A 325 -29.86 6.35 -2.58
C ALA A 325 -28.91 6.95 -1.53
N CYS A 326 -29.46 7.60 -0.49
CA CYS A 326 -28.70 8.21 0.58
C CYS A 326 -27.99 7.20 1.48
N SER A 327 -28.60 6.02 1.71
CA SER A 327 -27.96 4.91 2.40
C SER A 327 -26.71 4.43 1.63
N ALA A 328 -26.82 4.24 0.32
CA ALA A 328 -25.69 3.83 -0.52
C ALA A 328 -24.62 4.93 -0.67
N LEU A 329 -25.03 6.20 -0.79
CA LEU A 329 -24.12 7.35 -0.84
C LEU A 329 -23.36 7.54 0.47
N LYS A 330 -24.00 7.30 1.62
CA LYS A 330 -23.32 7.31 2.92
C LYS A 330 -22.20 6.27 2.96
N LYS A 331 -22.45 5.04 2.49
CA LYS A 331 -21.41 4.00 2.42
C LYS A 331 -20.24 4.41 1.51
N LEU A 332 -20.51 5.05 0.37
CA LEU A 332 -19.46 5.58 -0.51
C LEU A 332 -18.67 6.72 0.14
N ASN A 333 -19.35 7.59 0.90
CA ASN A 333 -18.72 8.66 1.69
C ASN A 333 -17.80 8.08 2.77
N ASP A 334 -18.28 7.07 3.51
CA ASP A 334 -17.52 6.37 4.55
C ASP A 334 -16.29 5.63 3.97
N LEU A 335 -16.33 5.27 2.68
CA LEU A 335 -15.21 4.69 1.92
C LEU A 335 -14.34 5.75 1.21
N GLU A 336 -14.55 7.03 1.51
CA GLU A 336 -13.80 8.16 0.95
C GLU A 336 -13.78 8.17 -0.60
N GLN A 337 -14.90 7.84 -1.23
CA GLN A 337 -15.05 7.88 -2.68
C GLN A 337 -15.51 9.27 -3.11
N VAL A 338 -14.70 10.00 -3.87
CA VAL A 338 -14.87 11.44 -4.15
C VAL A 338 -16.22 11.77 -4.75
N ASN A 339 -16.65 11.01 -5.78
CA ASN A 339 -17.98 11.22 -6.38
C ASN A 339 -19.12 10.87 -5.43
N GLY A 340 -18.96 9.83 -4.61
CA GLY A 340 -19.91 9.46 -3.56
C GLY A 340 -20.09 10.55 -2.51
N ILE A 341 -18.99 11.11 -1.99
CA ILE A 341 -19.00 12.25 -1.05
C ILE A 341 -19.74 13.43 -1.65
N LYS A 342 -19.40 13.79 -2.91
CA LYS A 342 -20.05 14.90 -3.61
C LYS A 342 -21.56 14.69 -3.71
N LEU A 343 -21.99 13.54 -4.19
CA LEU A 343 -23.41 13.22 -4.35
C LEU A 343 -24.15 13.13 -3.00
N TYR A 344 -23.49 12.62 -1.96
CA TYR A 344 -24.07 12.55 -0.61
C TYR A 344 -24.41 13.96 -0.09
N LYS A 345 -23.46 14.90 -0.22
CA LYS A 345 -23.68 16.31 0.15
C LYS A 345 -24.79 16.96 -0.67
N GLU A 346 -24.85 16.70 -1.98
CA GLU A 346 -25.85 17.32 -2.86
C GLU A 346 -27.28 16.77 -2.68
N LYS A 347 -27.42 15.52 -2.21
CA LYS A 347 -28.70 14.79 -2.24
C LYS A 347 -29.25 14.41 -0.87
N CYS A 348 -28.43 14.37 0.17
CA CYS A 348 -28.77 13.70 1.43
C CYS A 348 -28.53 14.57 2.67
N GLU A 349 -27.46 15.35 2.66
CA GLU A 349 -27.24 16.42 3.64
C GLU A 349 -27.92 17.66 3.07
N GLY A 350 -29.16 17.94 3.47
CA GLY A 350 -29.86 19.15 3.01
C GLY A 350 -28.98 20.39 3.18
N ASN A 351 -28.94 21.27 2.17
CA ASN A 351 -28.27 22.57 2.27
C ASN A 351 -28.76 23.40 3.46
#